data_AF-A0A1C2XR51-F1
#
_entry.id   AF-A0A1C2XR51-F1
#
_cell.length_a   1.000
_cell.length_b   1.000
_cell.length_c   1.000
_cell.angle_alpha   90.00
_cell.angle_beta   90.00
_cell.angle_gamma   90.00
#
_symmetry.space_group_name_H-M   'P 1'
#
loop_
_entity.id
_entity.type
_entity.pdbx_description
1 polymer ?
#
loop_
_entity_poly.entity_id
_entity_poly.type
_entity_poly.pdbx_seq_one_letter_code
_entity_poly.pdbx_strand_id
1 'polypeptide(L)'
;MINNDDNTALKLLDLENIGSFVWIIGSLILIVAVIESKKSIMKTNSLILPNNIFPYILMVNGRILWTIANLIAAIAVTGEQIQREKKVLARKPIIGSLIPDNYITIGMWISFIGIFIVLIGDKKRLKENI
;
A
#
# COMPACT_ATOMS: atom_id res chain seq x y z
N MET A 1 7.99 -21.00 26.82
CA MET A 1 6.79 -21.09 25.97
C MET A 1 6.45 -19.69 25.53
N ILE A 2 6.49 -19.40 24.23
CA ILE A 2 6.06 -18.09 23.70
C ILE A 2 4.54 -18.00 23.92
N ASN A 3 4.07 -16.93 24.53
CA ASN A 3 2.64 -16.73 24.77
C ASN A 3 1.92 -16.53 23.42
N ASN A 4 0.65 -16.95 23.31
CA ASN A 4 -0.11 -16.78 22.05
C ASN A 4 -0.21 -15.30 21.62
N ASP A 5 -0.22 -14.39 22.59
CA ASP A 5 -0.20 -12.95 22.35
C ASP A 5 1.11 -12.51 21.68
N ASP A 6 2.25 -13.05 22.13
CA ASP A 6 3.59 -12.73 21.59
C ASP A 6 3.77 -13.29 20.18
N ASN A 7 3.27 -14.51 19.92
CA ASN A 7 3.30 -15.11 18.58
C ASN A 7 2.45 -14.32 17.58
N THR A 8 1.32 -13.76 18.04
CA THR A 8 0.47 -12.93 17.18
C THR A 8 1.14 -11.57 16.91
N ALA A 9 1.79 -10.96 17.90
CA ALA A 9 2.56 -9.73 17.70
C ALA A 9 3.72 -9.92 16.71
N LEU A 10 4.47 -11.03 16.81
CA LEU A 10 5.53 -11.36 15.85
C LEU A 10 5.00 -11.50 14.42
N LYS A 11 3.86 -12.17 14.23
CA LYS A 11 3.22 -12.28 12.90
C LYS A 11 2.80 -10.94 12.32
N LEU A 12 2.32 -10.01 13.17
CA LEU A 12 1.97 -8.67 12.72
C LEU A 12 3.22 -7.89 12.28
N LEU A 13 4.31 -8.00 13.05
CA LEU A 13 5.59 -7.40 12.70
C LEU A 13 6.15 -7.96 11.37
N ASP A 14 6.03 -9.27 11.14
CA ASP A 14 6.42 -9.90 9.88
C ASP A 14 5.57 -9.39 8.71
N LEU A 15 4.26 -9.21 8.91
CA LEU A 15 3.38 -8.60 7.91
C LEU A 15 3.80 -7.16 7.61
N GLU A 16 4.09 -6.34 8.61
CA GLU A 16 4.57 -4.97 8.40
C GLU A 16 5.89 -4.92 7.63
N ASN A 17 6.83 -5.82 7.95
CA ASN A 17 8.08 -5.96 7.21
C ASN A 17 7.83 -6.29 5.74
N ILE A 18 7.01 -7.32 5.46
CA ILE A 18 6.65 -7.71 4.09
C ILE A 18 5.96 -6.54 3.37
N GLY A 19 4.99 -5.90 4.01
CA GLY A 19 4.27 -4.74 3.47
C GLY A 19 5.22 -3.60 3.11
N SER A 20 6.20 -3.32 3.97
CA SER A 20 7.23 -2.30 3.74
C SER A 20 8.11 -2.63 2.52
N PHE A 21 8.55 -3.88 2.37
CA PHE A 21 9.30 -4.31 1.19
C PHE A 21 8.48 -4.17 -0.09
N VAL A 22 7.22 -4.60 -0.08
CA VAL A 22 6.31 -4.47 -1.22
C VAL A 22 6.10 -2.99 -1.57
N TRP A 23 5.96 -2.13 -0.57
CA TRP A 23 5.81 -0.68 -0.77
C TRP A 23 7.04 -0.07 -1.44
N ILE A 24 8.25 -0.41 -0.99
CA ILE A 24 9.51 0.08 -1.58
C ILE A 24 9.63 -0.37 -3.04
N ILE A 25 9.38 -1.64 -3.33
CA ILE A 25 9.45 -2.18 -4.70
C ILE A 25 8.42 -1.49 -5.60
N GLY A 26 7.18 -1.33 -5.13
CA GLY A 26 6.13 -0.62 -5.85
C GLY A 26 6.51 0.82 -6.17
N SER A 27 7.09 1.54 -5.19
CA SER A 27 7.58 2.92 -5.35
C SER A 27 8.69 3.02 -6.40
N LEU A 28 9.65 2.09 -6.40
CA LEU A 28 10.73 2.06 -7.40
C LEU A 28 10.18 1.87 -8.82
N ILE A 29 9.22 0.95 -8.99
CA ILE A 29 8.57 0.72 -10.28
C ILE A 29 7.82 1.97 -10.76
N LEU A 30 7.12 2.67 -9.85
CA LEU A 30 6.44 3.93 -10.18
C LEU A 30 7.42 5.03 -10.59
N ILE A 31 8.58 5.14 -9.94
CA ILE A 31 9.62 6.10 -10.33
C ILE A 31 10.09 5.82 -11.76
N VAL A 32 10.40 4.56 -12.08
CA VAL A 32 10.80 4.16 -13.45
C VAL A 32 9.68 4.47 -14.45
N ALA A 33 8.43 4.17 -14.11
CA ALA A 33 7.28 4.47 -14.96
C ALA A 33 7.15 5.96 -15.28
N VAL A 34 7.37 6.83 -14.29
CA VAL A 34 7.36 8.30 -14.46
C VAL A 34 8.52 8.76 -15.34
N ILE A 35 9.71 8.21 -15.17
CA ILE A 35 10.88 8.55 -16.00
C ILE A 35 10.62 8.18 -17.46
N GLU A 36 10.13 6.97 -17.73
CA GLU A 36 9.82 6.51 -19.08
C GLU A 36 8.66 7.30 -19.71
N SER A 37 7.63 7.64 -18.92
CA SER A 37 6.54 8.50 -19.38
C SER A 37 7.04 9.88 -19.80
N LYS A 38 7.89 10.53 -18.98
CA LYS A 38 8.51 11.82 -19.33
C LYS A 38 9.34 11.73 -20.61
N LYS A 39 10.18 10.70 -20.73
CA LYS A 39 11.00 10.45 -21.92
C LYS A 39 10.15 10.24 -23.17
N SER A 40 9.02 9.55 -23.03
CA SER A 40 8.06 9.34 -24.11
C SER A 40 7.48 10.66 -24.61
N ILE A 41 7.00 11.50 -23.67
CA ILE A 41 6.42 12.82 -23.97
C ILE A 41 7.44 13.74 -24.64
N MET A 42 8.67 13.81 -24.12
CA MET A 42 9.72 14.69 -24.66
C MET A 42 10.20 14.28 -26.06
N LYS A 43 10.04 13.01 -26.45
CA LYS A 43 10.42 12.52 -27.79
C LYS A 43 9.36 12.82 -28.85
N THR A 44 8.09 12.90 -28.47
CA THR A 44 6.99 13.29 -29.35
C THR A 44 6.91 14.82 -29.48
N ASN A 45 7.44 15.38 -30.57
CA ASN A 45 7.25 16.79 -30.95
C ASN A 45 5.84 17.10 -31.48
N SER A 46 4.89 16.16 -31.38
CA SER A 46 3.52 16.29 -31.88
C SER A 46 2.51 15.99 -30.77
N LEU A 47 1.31 16.58 -30.89
CA LEU A 47 0.11 16.33 -30.06
C LEU A 47 -0.42 14.88 -30.13
N ILE A 48 0.30 13.98 -30.81
CA ILE A 48 -0.08 12.58 -30.96
C ILE A 48 0.45 11.84 -29.74
N LEU A 49 -0.46 11.22 -28.99
CA LEU A 49 -0.11 10.42 -27.82
C LEU A 49 0.99 9.42 -28.20
N PRO A 50 2.10 9.34 -27.44
CA PRO A 50 3.17 8.42 -27.77
C PRO A 50 2.64 6.99 -27.74
N ASN A 51 2.85 6.25 -28.83
CA ASN A 51 2.42 4.85 -29.00
C ASN A 51 3.29 3.86 -28.19
N ASN A 52 3.65 4.24 -26.95
CA ASN A 52 4.47 3.47 -26.04
C ASN A 52 3.65 3.15 -24.78
N ILE A 53 3.13 1.94 -24.72
CA ILE A 53 2.31 1.45 -23.60
C ILE A 53 3.13 1.07 -22.36
N PHE A 54 4.45 0.89 -22.51
CA PHE A 54 5.35 0.44 -21.46
C PHE A 54 5.24 1.23 -20.13
N PRO A 55 5.32 2.58 -20.11
CA PRO A 55 5.18 3.34 -18.86
C PRO A 55 3.82 3.12 -18.19
N TYR A 56 2.74 2.91 -18.95
CA TYR A 56 1.42 2.64 -18.39
C TYR A 56 1.33 1.27 -17.73
N ILE A 57 1.95 0.24 -18.32
CA ILE A 57 2.05 -1.10 -17.71
C ILE A 57 2.85 -1.03 -16.40
N LEU A 58 3.98 -0.30 -16.39
CA LEU A 58 4.76 -0.09 -15.17
C LEU A 58 3.96 0.67 -14.10
N MET A 59 3.20 1.72 -14.48
CA MET A 59 2.34 2.44 -13.54
C MET A 59 1.32 1.49 -12.90
N VAL A 60 0.61 0.68 -13.69
CA VAL A 60 -0.37 -0.28 -13.17
C VAL A 60 0.29 -1.27 -12.21
N ASN A 61 1.42 -1.87 -12.58
CA ASN A 61 2.13 -2.82 -11.74
C ASN A 61 2.62 -2.20 -10.42
N GLY A 62 3.22 -1.01 -10.49
CA GLY A 62 3.66 -0.27 -9.31
C GLY A 62 2.50 0.07 -8.37
N ARG A 63 1.34 0.45 -8.92
CA ARG A 63 0.14 0.75 -8.13
C ARG A 63 -0.51 -0.49 -7.53
N ILE A 64 -0.48 -1.64 -8.21
CA ILE A 64 -0.95 -2.92 -7.65
C ILE A 64 -0.12 -3.26 -6.40
N LEU A 65 1.20 -3.12 -6.49
CA LEU A 65 2.08 -3.36 -5.34
C LEU A 65 1.79 -2.38 -4.19
N TRP A 66 1.57 -1.10 -4.49
CA TRP A 66 1.11 -0.14 -3.48
C TRP A 66 -0.22 -0.53 -2.83
N THR A 67 -1.20 -1.01 -3.60
CA THR A 67 -2.48 -1.49 -3.05
C THR A 67 -2.28 -2.68 -2.12
N ILE A 68 -1.45 -3.65 -2.52
CA ILE A 68 -1.12 -4.82 -1.68
C ILE A 68 -0.43 -4.37 -0.39
N ALA A 69 0.57 -3.48 -0.49
CA ALA A 69 1.27 -2.95 0.68
C ALA A 69 0.33 -2.22 1.65
N ASN A 70 -0.57 -1.38 1.13
CA ASN A 70 -1.53 -0.64 1.96
C ASN A 70 -2.56 -1.57 2.59
N LEU A 71 -2.99 -2.63 1.90
CA LEU A 71 -3.86 -3.65 2.46
C LEU A 71 -3.17 -4.38 3.63
N ILE A 72 -1.91 -4.77 3.45
CA ILE A 72 -1.11 -5.42 4.49
C ILE A 72 -0.99 -4.49 5.71
N ALA A 73 -0.65 -3.21 5.49
CA ALA A 73 -0.56 -2.22 6.55
C ALA A 73 -1.90 -2.02 7.28
N ALA A 74 -3.01 -1.91 6.54
CA ALA A 74 -4.34 -1.78 7.15
C ALA A 74 -4.69 -3.00 8.01
N ILE A 75 -4.38 -4.22 7.54
CA ILE A 75 -4.61 -5.47 8.29
C ILE A 75 -3.73 -5.52 9.53
N ALA A 76 -2.44 -5.15 9.42
CA ALA A 76 -1.50 -5.18 10.54
C ALA A 76 -1.95 -4.22 11.66
N VAL A 77 -2.21 -2.95 11.32
CA VAL A 77 -2.67 -1.93 12.26
C VAL A 77 -4.02 -2.32 12.90
N THR A 78 -4.95 -2.86 12.11
CA THR A 78 -6.23 -3.36 12.64
C THR A 78 -6.01 -4.52 13.63
N GLY A 79 -5.10 -5.44 13.31
CA GLY A 79 -4.75 -6.57 14.19
C GLY A 79 -4.09 -6.12 15.49
N GLU A 80 -3.21 -5.12 15.44
CA GLU A 80 -2.59 -4.53 16.62
C GLU A 80 -3.65 -3.86 17.52
N GLN A 81 -4.58 -3.12 16.92
CA GLN A 81 -5.68 -2.48 17.64
C GLN A 81 -6.53 -3.53 18.37
N ILE A 82 -6.92 -4.62 17.69
CA ILE A 82 -7.70 -5.72 18.28
C ILE A 82 -6.93 -6.37 19.44
N GLN A 83 -5.62 -6.60 19.29
CA GLN A 83 -4.81 -7.15 20.39
C GLN A 83 -4.78 -6.22 21.61
N ARG A 84 -4.67 -4.90 21.39
CA ARG A 84 -4.70 -3.91 22.46
C ARG A 84 -6.05 -3.90 23.17
N GLU A 85 -7.15 -3.86 22.43
CA GLU A 85 -8.50 -3.91 23.00
C GLU A 85 -8.72 -5.18 23.85
N LYS A 86 -8.24 -6.34 23.39
CA LYS A 86 -8.27 -7.58 24.18
C LYS A 86 -7.46 -7.48 25.48
N LYS A 87 -6.28 -6.84 25.46
CA LYS A 87 -5.46 -6.63 26.66
C LYS A 87 -6.13 -5.68 27.66
N VAL A 88 -6.76 -4.60 27.19
CA VAL A 88 -7.55 -3.67 28.00
C VAL A 88 -8.69 -4.42 28.72
N LEU A 89 -9.48 -5.19 27.97
CA LEU A 89 -10.60 -5.97 28.52
C LEU A 89 -10.15 -7.01 29.54
N ALA A 90 -8.99 -7.62 29.32
CA ALA A 90 -8.38 -8.59 30.23
C ALA A 90 -7.64 -7.96 31.43
N ARG A 91 -7.63 -6.63 31.57
CA ARG A 91 -6.86 -5.88 32.59
C ARG A 91 -5.36 -6.25 32.61
N LYS A 92 -4.81 -6.66 31.46
CA LYS A 92 -3.38 -6.92 31.30
C LYS A 92 -2.64 -5.58 31.13
N PRO A 93 -1.37 -5.49 31.57
CA PRO A 93 -0.57 -4.29 31.34
C PRO A 93 -0.45 -3.99 29.84
N ILE A 94 -0.71 -2.74 29.47
CA ILE A 94 -0.61 -2.23 28.11
C ILE A 94 0.69 -1.45 28.02
N ILE A 95 1.48 -1.71 26.98
CA ILE A 95 2.68 -0.93 26.67
C ILE A 95 2.26 0.11 25.64
N GLY A 96 2.33 1.40 25.99
CA GLY A 96 1.98 2.53 25.11
C GLY A 96 0.74 3.33 25.56
N SER A 97 0.24 4.21 24.68
CA SER A 97 -0.94 5.06 24.94
C SER A 97 -2.20 4.25 25.27
N LEU A 98 -2.97 4.74 26.24
CA LEU A 98 -4.28 4.20 26.65
C LEU A 98 -5.38 4.39 25.60
N ILE A 99 -5.24 5.38 24.72
CA ILE A 99 -6.21 5.68 23.66
C ILE A 99 -5.78 4.91 22.41
N PRO A 100 -6.58 3.95 21.90
CA PRO A 100 -6.26 3.25 20.67
C PRO A 100 -6.19 4.25 19.51
N ASP A 101 -5.20 4.08 18.64
CA ASP A 101 -4.93 5.01 17.55
C ASP A 101 -5.83 4.71 16.34
N ASN A 102 -7.13 4.82 16.57
CA ASN A 102 -8.17 4.55 15.58
C ASN A 102 -8.00 5.40 14.32
N TYR A 103 -7.36 6.58 14.46
CA TYR A 103 -7.04 7.46 13.34
C TYR A 103 -6.03 6.84 12.38
N ILE A 104 -5.03 6.10 12.87
CA ILE A 104 -4.09 5.38 12.01
C ILE A 104 -4.84 4.28 11.25
N THR A 105 -5.66 3.47 11.94
CA THR A 105 -6.44 2.40 11.29
C THR A 105 -7.35 2.96 10.20
N ILE A 106 -8.13 4.00 10.51
CA ILE A 106 -9.02 4.66 9.55
C ILE A 106 -8.21 5.26 8.39
N GLY A 107 -7.11 5.95 8.69
CA GLY A 107 -6.23 6.55 7.69
C GLY A 107 -5.67 5.51 6.71
N MET A 108 -5.26 4.34 7.20
CA MET A 108 -4.77 3.24 6.36
C MET A 108 -5.86 2.69 5.44
N TRP A 109 -7.08 2.51 5.94
CA TRP A 109 -8.21 2.08 5.10
C TRP A 109 -8.60 3.12 4.04
N ILE A 110 -8.60 4.41 4.39
CA ILE A 110 -8.82 5.51 3.42
C ILE A 110 -7.73 5.50 2.34
N SER A 111 -6.47 5.35 2.73
CA SER A 111 -5.34 5.24 1.80
C SER A 111 -5.52 4.07 0.83
N PHE A 112 -5.87 2.89 1.35
CA PHE A 112 -6.13 1.69 0.54
C PHE A 112 -7.24 1.93 -0.51
N ILE A 113 -8.38 2.50 -0.10
CA ILE A 113 -9.49 2.82 -1.00
C ILE A 113 -9.07 3.84 -2.06
N GLY A 114 -8.33 4.88 -1.65
CA GLY A 114 -7.82 5.91 -2.57
C GLY A 114 -6.95 5.31 -3.68
N ILE A 115 -6.02 4.42 -3.34
CA ILE A 115 -5.17 3.76 -4.33
C ILE A 115 -5.99 2.83 -5.24
N PHE A 116 -7.02 2.16 -4.72
CA PHE A 116 -7.89 1.31 -5.52
C PHE A 116 -8.67 2.10 -6.58
N ILE A 117 -9.20 3.27 -6.24
CA ILE A 117 -9.85 4.19 -7.19
C ILE A 117 -8.87 4.59 -8.29
N VAL A 118 -7.65 4.92 -7.89
CA VAL A 118 -6.57 5.33 -8.80
C VAL A 118 -6.19 4.19 -9.77
N LEU A 119 -6.17 2.94 -9.32
CA LEU A 119 -5.97 1.75 -10.18
C LEU A 119 -7.07 1.57 -11.24
N ILE A 120 -8.32 1.83 -10.89
CA ILE A 120 -9.44 1.80 -11.85
C ILE A 120 -9.20 2.83 -12.96
N GLY A 121 -8.73 4.03 -12.58
CA GLY A 121 -8.35 5.08 -13.52
C GLY A 121 -7.23 4.66 -14.48
N ASP A 122 -6.18 4.02 -13.98
CA ASP A 122 -5.08 3.54 -14.83
C ASP A 122 -5.52 2.43 -15.78
N LYS A 123 -6.37 1.51 -15.33
CA LYS A 123 -6.93 0.47 -16.20
C LYS A 123 -7.73 1.08 -17.37
N LYS A 124 -8.46 2.17 -17.11
CA LYS A 124 -9.19 2.90 -18.15
C LYS A 124 -8.22 3.54 -19.15
N ARG A 125 -7.18 4.23 -18.66
CA ARG A 125 -6.13 4.82 -19.50
C ARG A 125 -5.36 3.80 -20.33
N LEU A 126 -5.13 2.60 -19.79
CA LEU A 126 -4.49 1.51 -20.54
C LEU A 126 -5.35 1.08 -21.74
N LYS A 127 -6.67 0.99 -21.56
CA LYS A 127 -7.61 0.63 -22.65
C LYS A 127 -7.71 1.70 -23.73
N GLU A 128 -7.54 2.98 -23.38
CA GLU A 128 -7.57 4.09 -24.34
C GLU A 128 -6.30 4.15 -25.21
N ASN A 129 -5.24 3.45 -24.81
CA ASN A 129 -3.91 3.45 -25.46
C ASN A 129 -3.51 2.10 -26.09
N ILE A 130 -4.45 1.14 -26.17
CA ILE A 130 -4.37 -0.11 -26.94
C ILE A 130 -5.29 0.04 -28.14
#